data_AF-A0A8S3YC22-F1
#
_entry.id   AF-A0A8S3YC22-F1
#
_cell.length_a   1.000
_cell.length_b   1.000
_cell.length_c   1.000
_cell.angle_alpha   90.00
_cell.angle_beta   90.00
_cell.angle_gamma   90.00
#
_symmetry.space_group_name_H-M   'P 1'
#
loop_
_entity.id
_entity.type
_entity.pdbx_description
1 polymer ?
#
loop_
_entity_poly.entity_id
_entity_poly.type
_entity_poly.pdbx_seq_one_letter_code
_entity_poly.pdbx_strand_id
1 'polypeptide(L)'
;RNVNHLWQVILYAKKAFFKINTDSPSNPEAAALYDQELDVFKNRVLESLTSSKDRLLQPPSLDDPFALRFSPWNEAVHPDTKRQMIQSSQPDYIPHWKQSQDAGSANPCDLGLSWIEAELPRIFTKNESEDT
;
A
#
# COMPACT_ATOMS: atom_id res chain seq x y z
N ARG A 1 -4.43 -20.76 -17.94
CA ARG A 1 -3.46 -20.84 -16.82
C ARG A 1 -3.90 -19.77 -15.83
N ASN A 2 -4.36 -20.17 -14.64
CA ASN A 2 -4.97 -19.25 -13.67
C ASN A 2 -3.85 -18.41 -13.03
N VAL A 3 -3.72 -17.15 -13.45
CA VAL A 3 -2.63 -16.27 -13.01
C VAL A 3 -3.20 -15.43 -11.88
N ASN A 4 -2.98 -15.85 -10.64
CA ASN A 4 -3.34 -15.01 -9.50
C ASN A 4 -2.55 -13.70 -9.61
N HIS A 5 -3.26 -12.59 -9.69
CA HIS A 5 -2.64 -11.28 -9.82
C HIS A 5 -2.27 -10.72 -8.44
N LEU A 6 -1.22 -9.90 -8.38
CA LEU A 6 -0.74 -9.31 -7.12
C LEU A 6 -1.85 -8.57 -6.36
N TRP A 7 -2.73 -7.84 -7.07
CA TRP A 7 -3.85 -7.14 -6.44
C TRP A 7 -4.85 -8.10 -5.78
N GLN A 8 -5.05 -9.31 -6.32
CA GLN A 8 -5.94 -10.31 -5.72
C GLN A 8 -5.37 -10.80 -4.39
N VAL A 9 -4.04 -10.98 -4.33
CA VAL A 9 -3.33 -11.36 -3.11
C VAL A 9 -3.43 -10.26 -2.05
N ILE A 10 -3.21 -9.00 -2.44
CA ILE A 10 -3.33 -7.85 -1.53
C ILE A 10 -4.77 -7.69 -1.04
N LEU A 11 -5.76 -7.82 -1.92
CA LEU A 11 -7.16 -7.74 -1.56
C LEU A 11 -7.58 -8.86 -0.62
N TYR A 12 -7.07 -10.07 -0.85
CA TYR A 12 -7.29 -11.21 0.03
C TYR A 12 -6.64 -10.99 1.40
N ALA A 13 -5.39 -10.52 1.45
CA ALA A 13 -4.71 -10.17 2.70
C ALA A 13 -5.48 -9.10 3.47
N LYS A 14 -5.98 -8.06 2.80
CA LYS A 14 -6.86 -7.06 3.41
C LYS A 14 -8.10 -7.70 4.02
N LYS A 15 -8.79 -8.57 3.28
CA LYS A 15 -10.00 -9.25 3.78
C LYS A 15 -9.73 -10.09 5.04
N ALA A 16 -8.57 -10.72 5.14
CA ALA A 16 -8.18 -11.53 6.30
C ALA A 16 -8.15 -10.72 7.61
N PHE A 17 -7.86 -9.41 7.55
CA PHE A 17 -7.90 -8.54 8.74
C PHE A 17 -9.30 -8.13 9.18
N PHE A 18 -10.30 -8.16 8.27
CA PHE A 18 -11.68 -7.77 8.60
C PHE A 18 -12.57 -8.97 8.94
N LYS A 19 -12.29 -10.13 8.33
CA LYS A 19 -13.03 -11.38 8.58
C LYS A 19 -12.04 -12.41 9.09
N ILE A 20 -11.83 -12.41 10.41
CA ILE A 20 -11.02 -13.39 11.10
C ILE A 20 -11.78 -14.71 11.09
N ASN A 21 -11.13 -15.78 10.61
CA ASN A 21 -11.64 -17.14 10.68
C ASN A 21 -10.80 -17.92 11.70
N THR A 22 -11.47 -18.57 12.65
CA THR A 22 -10.85 -19.43 13.67
C THR A 22 -10.93 -20.92 13.32
N ASP A 23 -11.50 -21.29 12.16
CA ASP A 23 -11.45 -22.64 11.63
C ASP A 23 -10.03 -22.99 11.16
N SER A 24 -9.39 -23.98 11.81
CA SER A 24 -8.02 -24.44 11.51
C SER A 24 -6.97 -23.30 11.49
N PRO A 25 -6.78 -22.60 12.63
CA PRO A 25 -5.96 -21.40 12.68
C PRO A 25 -4.47 -21.76 12.65
N SER A 26 -3.69 -20.98 11.89
CA SER A 26 -2.22 -21.11 11.93
C SER A 26 -1.64 -20.70 13.29
N ASN A 27 -2.33 -19.84 14.04
CA ASN A 27 -1.97 -19.46 15.40
C ASN A 27 -3.13 -19.85 16.35
N PRO A 28 -3.05 -21.01 17.01
CA PRO A 28 -4.13 -21.48 17.89
C PRO A 28 -4.31 -20.61 19.14
N GLU A 29 -3.25 -19.99 19.67
CA GLU A 29 -3.33 -19.08 20.81
C GLU A 29 -4.17 -17.84 20.45
N ALA A 30 -3.86 -17.22 19.31
CA ALA A 30 -4.59 -16.03 18.85
C ALA A 30 -6.07 -16.33 18.55
N ALA A 31 -6.37 -17.51 18.00
CA ALA A 31 -7.75 -17.93 17.75
C ALA A 31 -8.52 -18.15 19.06
N ALA A 32 -7.92 -18.83 20.05
CA ALA A 32 -8.53 -19.02 21.36
C ALA A 32 -8.80 -17.67 22.06
N LEU A 33 -7.86 -16.74 22.01
CA LEU A 33 -8.06 -15.38 22.53
C LEU A 33 -9.17 -14.64 21.80
N TYR A 34 -9.28 -14.79 20.47
CA TYR A 34 -10.35 -14.16 19.70
C TYR A 34 -11.74 -14.69 20.08
N ASP A 35 -11.88 -16.00 20.28
CA ASP A 35 -13.15 -16.66 20.58
C ASP A 35 -13.57 -16.52 22.05
N GLN A 36 -12.61 -16.52 22.99
CA GLN A 36 -12.88 -16.62 24.44
C GLN A 36 -12.57 -15.33 25.21
N GLU A 37 -11.56 -14.55 24.79
CA GLU A 37 -11.02 -13.42 25.54
C GLU A 37 -10.74 -12.20 24.63
N LEU A 38 -11.79 -11.70 23.98
CA LEU A 38 -11.68 -10.68 22.92
C LEU A 38 -10.95 -9.40 23.36
N ASP A 39 -11.07 -8.99 24.63
CA ASP A 39 -10.39 -7.79 25.12
C ASP A 39 -8.87 -7.99 25.26
N VAL A 40 -8.43 -9.19 25.67
CA VAL A 40 -7.01 -9.57 25.69
C VAL A 40 -6.47 -9.63 24.26
N PHE A 41 -7.24 -10.20 23.33
CA PHE A 41 -6.90 -10.20 21.91
C PHE A 41 -6.69 -8.77 21.37
N LYS A 42 -7.63 -7.85 21.64
CA LYS A 42 -7.51 -6.44 21.22
C LYS A 42 -6.25 -5.78 21.77
N ASN A 43 -5.91 -6.01 23.05
CA ASN A 43 -4.70 -5.46 23.66
C ASN A 43 -3.44 -5.98 22.97
N ARG A 44 -3.35 -7.29 22.72
CA ARG A 44 -2.24 -7.90 21.93
C ARG A 44 -2.14 -7.32 20.53
N VAL A 45 -3.26 -7.10 19.85
CA VAL A 45 -3.28 -6.46 18.52
C VAL A 45 -2.76 -5.02 18.58
N LEU A 46 -3.15 -4.24 19.59
CA LEU A 46 -2.67 -2.87 19.78
C LEU A 46 -1.16 -2.81 20.05
N GLU A 47 -0.63 -3.74 20.86
CA GLU A 47 0.81 -3.87 21.10
C GLU A 47 1.56 -4.18 19.80
N SER A 48 1.06 -5.14 19.01
CA SER A 48 1.64 -5.48 17.71
C SER A 48 1.57 -4.32 16.72
N LEU A 49 0.48 -3.55 16.71
CA LEU A 49 0.32 -2.38 15.85
C LEU A 49 1.32 -1.28 16.21
N THR A 50 1.51 -1.03 17.52
CA THR A 50 2.47 -0.05 18.02
C THR A 50 3.89 -0.44 17.62
N SER A 51 4.30 -1.68 17.87
CA SER A 51 5.62 -2.19 17.48
C SER A 51 5.86 -2.10 15.96
N SER A 52 4.83 -2.39 15.16
CA SER A 52 4.93 -2.31 13.69
C SER A 52 5.09 -0.87 13.20
N LYS A 53 4.35 0.09 13.80
CA LYS A 53 4.47 1.52 13.48
C LYS A 53 5.84 2.06 13.86
N ASP A 54 6.37 1.66 15.02
CA ASP A 54 7.70 2.08 15.46
C ASP A 54 8.78 1.57 14.51
N ARG A 55 8.70 0.29 14.12
CA ARG A 55 9.62 -0.32 13.14
C ARG A 55 9.59 0.37 11.78
N LEU A 56 8.42 0.82 11.32
CA LEU A 56 8.29 1.50 10.01
C LEU A 56 9.19 2.76 9.93
N LEU A 57 9.34 3.46 11.05
CA LEU A 57 10.12 4.69 11.14
C LEU A 57 11.59 4.44 11.50
N GLN A 58 11.97 3.20 11.79
CA GLN A 58 13.37 2.86 12.01
C GLN A 58 14.13 2.90 10.69
N PRO A 59 15.36 3.46 10.68
CA PRO A 59 16.18 3.46 9.49
C PRO A 59 16.49 2.01 9.07
N PRO A 60 16.62 1.76 7.76
CA PRO A 60 17.01 0.44 7.26
C PRO A 60 18.36 0.04 7.87
N SER A 61 18.51 -1.24 8.20
CA SER A 61 19.74 -1.76 8.82
C SER A 61 20.93 -1.84 7.86
N LEU A 62 20.67 -1.64 6.56
CA LEU A 62 21.67 -1.61 5.51
C LEU A 62 22.24 -0.19 5.42
N ASP A 63 23.56 -0.09 5.32
CA ASP A 63 24.27 1.17 5.00
C ASP A 63 24.14 1.48 3.49
N ASP A 64 22.90 1.46 3.00
CA ASP A 64 22.54 1.81 1.64
C ASP A 64 22.03 3.26 1.62
N PRO A 65 22.78 4.18 0.96
CA PRO A 65 22.37 5.58 0.81
C PRO A 65 21.03 5.75 0.09
N PHE A 66 20.63 4.79 -0.74
CA PHE A 66 19.42 4.83 -1.56
C PHE A 66 18.25 4.04 -0.98
N ALA A 67 18.42 3.43 0.19
CA ALA A 67 17.32 2.73 0.83
C ALA A 67 16.18 3.68 1.18
N LEU A 68 14.95 3.26 0.88
CA LEU A 68 13.76 4.02 1.21
C LEU A 68 13.64 4.20 2.73
N ARG A 69 13.42 5.44 3.15
CA ARG A 69 13.24 5.81 4.56
C ARG A 69 11.88 6.45 4.73
N PHE A 70 11.15 6.00 5.75
CA PHE A 70 9.90 6.62 6.13
C PHE A 70 10.17 7.63 7.25
N SER A 71 9.54 8.79 7.13
CA SER A 71 9.57 9.83 8.15
C SER A 71 8.14 10.21 8.54
N PRO A 72 7.92 10.70 9.78
CA PRO A 72 6.66 11.29 10.15
C PRO A 72 6.31 12.46 9.23
N TRP A 73 5.02 12.74 9.12
CA TRP A 73 4.55 13.86 8.32
C TRP A 73 5.13 15.19 8.82
N ASN A 74 5.76 15.94 7.92
CA ASN A 74 6.34 17.25 8.19
C ASN A 74 5.59 18.32 7.40
N GLU A 75 4.82 19.16 8.10
CA GLU A 75 4.01 20.23 7.50
C GLU A 75 4.85 21.29 6.78
N ALA A 76 6.14 21.43 7.10
CA ALA A 76 7.00 22.40 6.42
C ALA A 76 7.50 21.93 5.05
N VAL A 77 7.44 20.62 4.76
CA VAL A 77 8.10 20.03 3.57
C VAL A 77 7.13 19.22 2.71
N HIS A 78 6.21 18.49 3.33
CA HIS A 78 5.35 17.55 2.61
C HIS A 78 4.13 18.16 1.89
N PRO A 79 3.49 19.25 2.35
CA PRO A 79 2.29 19.76 1.68
C PRO A 79 2.50 20.15 0.22
N ASP A 80 3.62 20.79 -0.12
CA ASP A 80 3.92 21.21 -1.50
C ASP A 80 4.07 20.01 -2.43
N THR A 81 4.87 19.02 -2.00
CA THR A 81 5.06 17.78 -2.75
C THR A 81 3.75 17.02 -2.92
N LYS A 82 2.94 16.91 -1.86
CA LYS A 82 1.62 16.27 -1.93
C LYS A 82 0.69 17.00 -2.92
N ARG A 83 0.68 18.34 -2.92
CA ARG A 83 -0.10 19.14 -3.88
C ARG A 83 0.37 18.89 -5.31
N GLN A 84 1.69 18.90 -5.55
CA GLN A 84 2.27 18.61 -6.86
C GLN A 84 1.91 17.21 -7.34
N MET A 85 2.00 16.19 -6.48
CA MET A 85 1.60 14.83 -6.83
C MET A 85 0.12 14.78 -7.27
N ILE A 86 -0.78 15.36 -6.48
CA ILE A 86 -2.23 15.40 -6.81
C ILE A 86 -2.50 16.20 -8.10
N GLN A 87 -1.74 17.27 -8.36
CA GLN A 87 -1.88 18.06 -9.60
C GLN A 87 -1.31 17.31 -10.81
N SER A 88 -0.22 16.56 -10.62
CA SER A 88 0.39 15.74 -11.67
C SER A 88 -0.46 14.56 -12.09
N SER A 89 -1.39 14.20 -11.21
CA SER A 89 -2.46 13.25 -11.42
C SER A 89 -3.65 13.86 -12.20
N GLN A 90 -3.69 15.15 -12.54
CA GLN A 90 -4.79 15.62 -13.39
C GLN A 90 -4.54 15.28 -14.86
N PRO A 91 -5.56 14.86 -15.62
CA PRO A 91 -5.43 14.45 -17.03
C PRO A 91 -4.82 15.53 -17.93
N ASP A 92 -4.96 16.81 -17.55
CA ASP A 92 -4.43 17.96 -18.29
C ASP A 92 -2.98 18.34 -17.90
N TYR A 93 -2.38 17.69 -16.90
CA TYR A 93 -1.01 17.98 -16.47
C TYR A 93 0.01 17.21 -17.30
N ILE A 94 0.83 17.93 -18.07
CA ILE A 94 1.98 17.35 -18.78
C ILE A 94 3.21 17.44 -17.87
N PRO A 95 3.75 16.32 -17.37
CA PRO A 95 4.97 16.35 -16.58
C PRO A 95 6.15 16.82 -17.45
N HIS A 96 7.04 17.64 -16.89
CA HIS A 96 8.25 18.12 -17.56
C HIS A 96 9.08 16.97 -18.17
N TRP A 97 9.15 15.79 -17.53
CA TRP A 97 9.91 14.64 -18.05
C TRP A 97 9.34 14.07 -19.36
N LYS A 98 8.05 14.29 -19.63
CA LYS A 98 7.37 13.92 -20.89
C LYS A 98 7.73 14.86 -22.05
N GLN A 99 8.38 15.99 -21.74
CA GLN A 99 8.87 16.96 -22.73
C GLN A 99 10.24 16.58 -23.31
N SER A 100 10.90 15.57 -22.72
CA SER A 100 12.13 14.99 -23.27
C SER A 100 11.77 13.86 -24.25
N GLN A 101 12.15 14.01 -25.52
CA GLN A 101 11.89 13.02 -26.58
C GLN A 101 12.67 11.70 -26.41
N ASP A 102 13.57 11.61 -25.42
CA ASP A 102 14.45 10.46 -25.20
C ASP A 102 13.96 9.49 -24.11
N ALA A 103 12.88 9.80 -23.40
CA ALA A 103 12.29 8.91 -22.41
C ALA A 103 11.28 7.98 -23.09
N GLY A 104 11.71 6.78 -23.47
CA GLY A 104 10.81 5.72 -23.93
C GLY A 104 9.62 5.56 -22.97
N SER A 105 8.43 5.29 -23.54
CA SER A 105 7.12 5.22 -22.86
C SER A 105 7.21 4.64 -21.45
N ALA A 106 7.38 5.50 -20.45
CA ALA A 106 7.27 5.13 -19.04
C ALA A 106 5.80 5.22 -18.60
N ASN A 107 4.89 4.70 -19.42
CA ASN A 107 3.50 4.60 -19.03
C ASN A 107 3.40 3.59 -17.89
N PRO A 108 2.77 3.91 -16.75
CA PRO A 108 2.61 2.99 -15.62
C PRO A 108 1.96 1.65 -16.01
N CYS A 109 1.13 1.67 -17.06
CA CYS A 109 0.51 0.49 -17.66
C CYS A 109 1.55 -0.47 -18.27
N ASP A 110 2.65 0.03 -18.83
CA ASP A 110 3.73 -0.76 -19.44
C ASP A 110 4.65 -1.41 -18.38
N LEU A 111 4.59 -0.92 -17.13
CA LEU A 111 5.41 -1.39 -15.99
C LEU A 111 4.68 -2.39 -15.08
N GLY A 112 3.49 -2.86 -15.48
CA GLY A 112 2.67 -3.76 -14.64
C GLY A 112 2.00 -3.07 -13.45
N LEU A 113 1.96 -1.73 -13.45
CA LEU A 113 1.33 -0.89 -12.44
C LEU A 113 -0.04 -0.36 -12.90
N SER A 114 -0.73 -1.08 -13.80
CA SER A 114 -2.06 -0.71 -14.34
C SER A 114 -3.17 -0.54 -13.29
N TRP A 115 -2.89 -0.86 -12.02
CA TRP A 115 -3.79 -0.74 -10.86
C TRP A 115 -3.61 0.57 -10.09
N ILE A 116 -2.61 1.36 -10.46
CA ILE A 116 -2.36 2.70 -9.94
C ILE A 116 -2.82 3.64 -11.05
N GLU A 117 -4.07 4.10 -10.94
CA GLU A 117 -4.53 5.20 -11.76
C GLU A 117 -3.71 6.41 -11.32
N ALA A 118 -2.73 6.80 -12.15
CA ALA A 118 -1.86 7.92 -11.86
C ALA A 118 -2.65 9.19 -11.56
N GLU A 119 -3.95 9.21 -11.91
CA GLU A 119 -4.83 10.34 -11.81
C GLU A 119 -5.55 10.57 -10.47
N LEU A 120 -5.48 9.60 -9.55
CA LEU A 120 -6.12 9.73 -8.25
C LEU A 120 -5.23 9.21 -7.13
N PRO A 121 -5.21 9.85 -5.94
CA PRO A 121 -4.60 9.27 -4.74
C PRO A 121 -5.40 8.06 -4.20
N ARG A 122 -6.38 7.55 -4.97
CA ARG A 122 -7.12 6.33 -4.68
C ARG A 122 -6.30 5.14 -5.15
N ILE A 123 -5.50 4.63 -4.24
CA ILE A 123 -4.88 3.31 -4.39
C ILE A 123 -6.05 2.31 -4.43
N PHE A 124 -6.18 1.51 -5.49
CA PHE A 124 -7.16 0.42 -5.67
C PHE A 124 -8.53 0.75 -6.32
N THR A 125 -8.56 1.34 -7.53
CA THR A 125 -9.75 1.32 -8.40
C THR A 125 -9.45 0.57 -9.70
N LYS A 126 -10.18 -0.52 -9.96
CA LYS A 126 -10.26 -1.16 -11.29
C LYS A 126 -11.46 -0.52 -12.00
N ASN A 127 -11.29 -0.03 -13.23
CA ASN A 127 -12.43 0.25 -14.10
C ASN A 127 -12.98 -1.10 -14.59
N GLU A 128 -14.27 -1.37 -14.32
CA GLU A 128 -14.95 -2.63 -14.65
C GLU A 128 -15.15 -2.88 -16.15
N SER A 129 -14.57 -2.04 -17.02
CA SER A 129 -14.84 -2.00 -18.45
C SER A 129 -14.01 -2.97 -19.32
N GLU A 130 -13.26 -3.91 -18.73
CA GLU A 130 -12.45 -4.89 -19.50
C GLU A 130 -13.08 -6.29 -19.60
N ASP A 131 -14.35 -6.46 -19.23
CA ASP A 131 -15.10 -7.72 -19.41
C ASP A 131 -16.28 -7.56 -20.41
N THR A 132 -16.01 -7.03 -21.60
CA THR A 132 -16.87 -7.23 -22.80
C THR A 132 -16.03 -7.61 -24.01
#